data_AF-A0A921LFP7-F1
#
_entry.id   AF-A0A921LFP7-F1
#
_cell.length_a   1.000
_cell.length_b   1.000
_cell.length_c   1.000
_cell.angle_alpha   90.00
_cell.angle_beta   90.00
_cell.angle_gamma   90.00
#
_symmetry.space_group_name_H-M   'P 1'
#
loop_
_entity.id
_entity.type
_entity.pdbx_description
1 polymer ?
#
loop_
_entity_poly.entity_id
_entity_poly.type
_entity_poly.pdbx_seq_one_letter_code
_entity_poly.pdbx_strand_id
1 'polypeptide(L)'
;MSKKNAGYSPAFAAALRIELEEVRKIKVRRIEEGIYYLEGDPVPMQLLIPPRLSPENNYWMQHLRGNLKRGNEIEELMKRYEEHSHSRWYQAAMDLIIRANWENVKEEKNMCEALRELFADELRESEEKGLAAGAEKQIISVVCKKLGKNKGVSEISEALEEPEEKIRLICEAAADYAPDYDVDKIYDKLKEGENRK
;
A
#
# COMPACT_ATOMS: atom_id res chain seq x y z
N MET A 1 -0.66 6.79 19.43
CA MET A 1 -0.71 5.38 19.91
C MET A 1 0.15 4.53 18.99
N SER A 2 1.31 4.08 19.47
CA SER A 2 2.27 3.30 18.69
C SER A 2 1.75 1.87 18.52
N LYS A 3 1.46 1.45 17.29
CA LYS A 3 1.18 0.05 16.97
C LYS A 3 2.43 -0.75 17.31
N LYS A 4 2.41 -1.45 18.44
CA LYS A 4 3.45 -2.42 18.82
C LYS A 4 3.63 -3.39 17.66
N ASN A 5 4.88 -3.59 17.23
CA ASN A 5 5.28 -4.63 16.29
C ASN A 5 4.66 -5.97 16.73
N ALA A 6 3.58 -6.39 16.08
CA ALA A 6 2.90 -7.66 16.31
C ALA A 6 3.66 -8.85 15.70
N GLY A 7 4.94 -8.69 15.37
CA GLY A 7 5.66 -9.61 14.49
C GLY A 7 6.20 -10.86 15.15
N TYR A 8 6.63 -10.83 16.42
CA TYR A 8 7.35 -11.97 17.02
C TYR A 8 7.14 -12.05 18.53
N SER A 9 6.02 -12.66 18.95
CA SER A 9 5.87 -13.12 20.33
C SER A 9 6.76 -14.35 20.56
N PRO A 10 7.45 -14.47 21.71
CA PRO A 10 8.16 -15.69 22.09
C PRO A 10 7.28 -16.95 22.00
N ALA A 11 5.97 -16.81 22.26
CA ALA A 11 5.02 -17.90 22.14
C ALA A 11 4.83 -18.39 20.69
N PHE A 12 4.82 -17.47 19.72
CA PHE A 12 4.71 -17.83 18.30
C PHE A 12 5.96 -18.56 17.82
N ALA A 13 7.15 -18.10 18.20
CA ALA A 13 8.40 -18.76 17.85
C ALA A 13 8.49 -20.17 18.46
N ALA A 14 8.03 -20.35 19.70
CA ALA A 14 7.98 -21.65 20.36
C ALA A 14 6.98 -22.61 19.67
N ALA A 15 5.78 -22.12 19.34
CA ALA A 15 4.75 -22.90 18.65
C ALA A 15 5.20 -23.32 17.25
N LEU A 16 5.81 -22.41 16.48
CA LEU A 16 6.34 -22.71 15.15
C LEU A 16 7.43 -23.78 15.22
N ARG A 17 8.31 -23.72 16.23
CA ARG A 17 9.33 -24.76 16.43
C ARG A 17 8.71 -26.13 16.70
N ILE A 18 7.72 -26.19 17.60
CA ILE A 18 7.00 -27.45 17.92
C ILE A 18 6.36 -28.05 16.66
N GLU A 19 5.63 -27.25 15.89
CA GLU A 19 4.99 -27.71 14.66
C GLU A 19 6.01 -28.24 13.64
N LEU A 20 7.13 -27.54 13.44
CA LEU A 20 8.16 -27.95 12.48
C LEU A 20 8.88 -29.24 12.94
N GLU A 21 9.39 -29.26 14.16
CA GLU A 21 10.25 -30.35 14.64
C GLU A 21 9.46 -31.57 15.10
N GLU A 22 8.37 -31.38 15.87
CA GLU A 22 7.65 -32.48 16.52
C GLU A 22 6.56 -33.06 15.62
N VAL A 23 5.81 -32.22 14.90
CA VAL A 23 4.70 -32.65 14.04
C VAL A 23 5.21 -33.02 12.65
N ARG A 24 5.93 -32.11 11.98
CA ARG A 24 6.36 -32.31 10.59
C ARG A 24 7.70 -33.03 10.44
N LYS A 25 8.41 -33.29 11.54
CA LYS A 25 9.75 -33.91 11.53
C LYS A 25 10.75 -33.12 10.67
N ILE A 26 10.53 -31.82 10.53
CA ILE A 26 11.42 -30.89 9.83
C ILE A 26 12.48 -30.43 10.83
N LYS A 27 13.74 -30.66 10.48
CA LYS A 27 14.89 -30.16 11.22
C LYS A 27 15.15 -28.71 10.85
N VAL A 28 15.20 -27.84 11.85
CA VAL A 28 15.50 -26.42 11.67
C VAL A 28 16.99 -26.18 11.92
N ARG A 29 17.74 -25.75 10.90
CA ARG A 29 19.15 -25.37 11.02
C ARG A 29 19.30 -23.86 10.86
N ARG A 30 19.76 -23.20 11.92
CA ARG A 30 20.15 -21.79 11.85
C ARG A 30 21.44 -21.65 11.05
N ILE A 31 21.42 -20.85 9.99
CA ILE A 31 22.60 -20.53 9.18
C ILE A 31 23.19 -19.21 9.68
N GLU A 32 22.34 -18.20 9.76
CA GLU A 32 22.68 -16.86 10.26
C GLU A 32 21.53 -16.32 11.11
N GLU A 33 21.67 -15.10 11.62
CA GLU A 33 20.55 -14.45 12.26
C GLU A 33 19.42 -14.17 11.26
N GLY A 34 18.21 -14.64 11.59
CA GLY A 34 17.04 -14.51 10.74
C GLY A 34 17.02 -15.43 9.52
N ILE A 35 18.01 -16.30 9.31
CA ILE A 35 18.06 -17.24 8.17
C ILE A 35 18.15 -18.67 8.67
N TYR A 36 17.16 -19.48 8.31
CA TYR A 36 17.04 -20.88 8.73
C TYR A 36 16.77 -21.79 7.53
N TYR A 37 17.46 -22.91 7.46
CA TYR A 37 17.12 -24.00 6.55
C TYR A 37 16.22 -25.02 7.23
N LEU A 38 15.22 -25.45 6.50
CA LEU A 38 14.23 -26.43 6.90
C LEU A 38 14.52 -27.72 6.11
N GLU A 39 15.03 -28.72 6.80
CA GLU A 39 15.48 -30.00 6.23
C GLU A 39 14.52 -31.13 6.66
N GLY A 40 14.25 -32.10 5.79
CA GLY A 40 13.38 -33.25 6.11
C GLY A 40 12.15 -33.42 5.21
N ASP A 41 11.95 -32.52 4.25
CA ASP A 41 10.92 -32.59 3.21
C ASP A 41 11.58 -32.81 1.83
N PRO A 42 10.89 -33.46 0.86
CA PRO A 42 11.36 -33.54 -0.53
C PRO A 42 11.72 -32.20 -1.18
N VAL A 43 11.09 -31.09 -0.75
CA VAL A 43 11.41 -29.75 -1.25
C VAL A 43 12.29 -29.01 -0.23
N PRO A 44 13.52 -28.59 -0.60
CA PRO A 44 14.34 -27.74 0.27
C PRO A 44 13.62 -26.41 0.54
N MET A 45 13.46 -26.07 1.82
CA MET A 45 12.78 -24.84 2.25
C MET A 45 13.70 -23.96 3.10
N GLN A 46 13.49 -22.66 3.01
CA GLN A 46 14.19 -21.65 3.81
C GLN A 46 13.18 -20.75 4.50
N LEU A 47 13.42 -20.48 5.78
CA LEU A 47 12.66 -19.50 6.56
C LEU A 47 13.52 -18.25 6.76
N LEU A 48 13.00 -17.13 6.28
CA LEU A 48 13.57 -15.80 6.47
C LEU A 48 12.75 -15.02 7.49
N ILE A 49 13.42 -14.38 8.44
CA ILE A 49 12.83 -13.50 9.43
C ILE A 49 13.40 -12.09 9.21
N PRO A 50 12.79 -11.26 8.34
CA PRO A 50 13.37 -9.98 7.92
C PRO A 50 13.81 -9.05 9.07
N PRO A 51 13.05 -8.87 10.16
CA PRO A 51 13.47 -8.01 11.27
C PRO A 51 14.73 -8.48 12.01
N ARG A 52 15.15 -9.74 11.83
CA ARG A 52 16.33 -10.34 12.48
C ARG A 52 17.51 -10.50 11.52
N LEU A 53 17.33 -10.16 10.24
CA LEU A 53 18.42 -10.19 9.28
C LEU A 53 19.45 -9.11 9.61
N SER A 54 20.73 -9.44 9.45
CA SER A 54 21.81 -8.47 9.65
C SER A 54 21.72 -7.34 8.61
N PRO A 55 21.77 -6.07 9.04
CA PRO A 55 21.78 -4.93 8.10
C PRO A 55 23.10 -4.79 7.34
N GLU A 56 24.17 -5.47 7.77
CA GLU A 56 25.48 -5.45 7.10
C GLU A 56 25.49 -6.41 5.90
N ASN A 57 25.01 -7.64 6.09
CA ASN A 57 25.09 -8.69 5.07
C ASN A 57 23.77 -8.89 4.29
N ASN A 58 22.64 -8.57 4.91
CA ASN A 58 21.30 -8.93 4.41
C ASN A 58 20.38 -7.70 4.31
N TYR A 59 20.95 -6.52 4.03
CA TYR A 59 20.24 -5.25 3.98
C TYR A 59 19.00 -5.29 3.07
N TRP A 60 19.16 -5.72 1.82
CA TRP A 60 18.06 -5.75 0.85
C TRP A 60 16.95 -6.71 1.26
N MET A 61 17.32 -7.90 1.74
CA MET A 61 16.35 -8.90 2.21
C MET A 61 15.57 -8.42 3.44
N GLN A 62 16.18 -7.61 4.30
CA GLN A 62 15.50 -6.99 5.44
C GLN A 62 14.40 -6.00 5.02
N HIS A 63 14.55 -5.38 3.85
CA HIS A 63 13.62 -4.39 3.30
C HIS A 63 12.54 -4.99 2.39
N LEU A 64 12.58 -6.30 2.11
CA LEU A 64 11.49 -7.04 1.44
C LEU A 64 10.26 -7.19 2.34
N ARG A 65 9.63 -6.06 2.69
CA ARG A 65 8.47 -5.92 3.57
C ARG A 65 7.64 -4.72 3.16
N GLY A 66 6.32 -4.75 3.35
CA GLY A 66 5.41 -3.66 2.95
C GLY A 66 5.16 -2.58 4.02
N ASN A 67 6.10 -2.36 4.95
CA ASN A 67 5.94 -1.43 6.06
C ASN A 67 7.18 -0.56 6.33
N LEU A 68 7.91 -0.18 5.29
CA LEU A 68 9.01 0.79 5.38
C LEU A 68 8.48 2.13 5.89
N LYS A 69 9.23 2.74 6.82
CA LYS A 69 8.90 4.05 7.40
C LYS A 69 9.42 5.16 6.50
N ARG A 70 8.62 6.21 6.41
CA ARG A 70 8.98 7.46 5.74
C ARG A 70 10.17 8.15 6.38
N GLY A 71 10.84 9.02 5.63
CA GLY A 71 12.07 9.70 6.02
C GLY A 71 13.30 8.80 5.91
N ASN A 72 14.16 8.80 6.94
CA ASN A 72 15.50 8.22 6.89
C ASN A 72 15.61 6.79 6.34
N GLU A 73 14.62 5.91 6.60
CA GLU A 73 14.67 4.51 6.13
C GLU A 73 14.52 4.41 4.61
N ILE A 74 13.60 5.18 4.02
CA ILE A 74 13.45 5.26 2.56
C ILE A 74 14.65 5.98 1.96
N GLU A 75 15.11 7.09 2.57
CA GLU A 75 16.28 7.84 2.08
C GLU A 75 17.55 6.98 2.06
N GLU A 76 17.81 6.18 3.10
CA GLU A 76 18.97 5.29 3.15
C GLU A 76 18.86 4.15 2.13
N LEU A 77 17.66 3.59 1.93
CA LEU A 77 17.40 2.61 0.88
C LEU A 77 17.71 3.19 -0.51
N MET A 78 17.28 4.42 -0.80
CA MET A 78 17.59 5.10 -2.07
C MET A 78 19.09 5.29 -2.26
N LYS A 79 19.77 5.79 -1.23
CA LYS A 79 21.20 6.04 -1.27
C LYS A 79 22.00 4.78 -1.58
N ARG A 80 21.66 3.64 -0.95
CA ARG A 80 22.32 2.35 -1.22
C ARG A 80 21.95 1.77 -2.58
N TYR A 81 20.78 2.10 -3.12
CA TYR A 81 20.41 1.70 -4.47
C TYR A 81 21.24 2.42 -5.52
N GLU A 82 21.49 3.72 -5.36
CA GLU A 82 22.25 4.53 -6.32
C GLU A 82 23.63 3.94 -6.62
N GLU A 83 24.33 3.46 -5.58
CA GLU A 83 25.64 2.79 -5.66
C GLU A 83 25.63 1.52 -6.55
N HIS A 84 24.45 0.92 -6.76
CA HIS A 84 24.26 -0.35 -7.46
C HIS A 84 23.18 -0.31 -8.54
N SER A 85 22.79 0.89 -8.99
CA SER A 85 21.66 1.14 -9.89
C SER A 85 21.74 0.44 -11.25
N HIS A 86 22.93 0.05 -11.69
CA HIS A 86 23.16 -0.70 -12.92
C HIS A 86 23.00 -2.23 -12.79
N SER A 87 22.83 -2.75 -11.57
CA SER A 87 22.66 -4.18 -11.34
C SER A 87 21.19 -4.59 -11.50
N ARG A 88 20.94 -5.53 -12.42
CA ARG A 88 19.60 -6.09 -12.65
C ARG A 88 18.98 -6.69 -11.38
N TRP A 89 19.79 -7.28 -10.50
CA TRP A 89 19.31 -7.86 -9.25
C TRP A 89 18.85 -6.80 -8.25
N TYR A 90 19.56 -5.69 -8.18
CA TYR A 90 19.21 -4.56 -7.32
C TYR A 90 17.99 -3.83 -7.86
N GLN A 91 17.87 -3.67 -9.18
CA GLN A 91 16.67 -3.15 -9.84
C GLN A 91 15.45 -3.99 -9.49
N ALA A 92 15.55 -5.33 -9.60
CA ALA A 92 14.45 -6.23 -9.27
C ALA A 92 14.08 -6.19 -7.77
N ALA A 93 15.08 -6.15 -6.88
CA ALA A 93 14.83 -6.01 -5.45
C ALA A 93 14.17 -4.66 -5.12
N MET A 94 14.65 -3.57 -5.72
CA MET A 94 14.11 -2.24 -5.55
C MET A 94 12.65 -2.17 -6.03
N ASP A 95 12.36 -2.69 -7.22
CA ASP A 95 10.99 -2.77 -7.76
C ASP A 95 10.03 -3.48 -6.79
N LEU A 96 10.42 -4.64 -6.27
CA LEU A 96 9.61 -5.37 -5.29
C LEU A 96 9.38 -4.56 -4.00
N ILE A 97 10.42 -3.90 -3.50
CA ILE A 97 10.35 -3.12 -2.26
C ILE A 97 9.45 -1.89 -2.46
N ILE A 98 9.66 -1.12 -3.54
CA ILE A 98 8.87 0.09 -3.81
C ILE A 98 7.41 -0.26 -4.04
N ARG A 99 7.09 -1.30 -4.82
CA ARG A 99 5.70 -1.74 -5.03
C ARG A 99 5.01 -2.11 -3.72
N ALA A 100 5.71 -2.81 -2.84
CA ALA A 100 5.16 -3.18 -1.53
C ALA A 100 4.97 -1.97 -0.59
N ASN A 101 5.63 -0.83 -0.86
CA ASN A 101 5.66 0.36 0.00
C ASN A 101 5.21 1.65 -0.72
N TRP A 102 4.45 1.53 -1.82
CA TRP A 102 4.14 2.65 -2.71
C TRP A 102 3.56 3.88 -2.00
N GLU A 103 2.61 3.67 -1.09
CA GLU A 103 1.98 4.74 -0.32
C GLU A 103 2.96 5.53 0.56
N ASN A 104 4.03 4.89 1.03
CA ASN A 104 5.05 5.56 1.84
C ASN A 104 6.07 6.27 0.96
N VAL A 105 6.41 5.68 -0.18
CA VAL A 105 7.42 6.21 -1.11
C VAL A 105 6.89 7.41 -1.88
N LYS A 106 5.65 7.38 -2.38
CA LYS A 106 5.08 8.44 -3.24
C LYS A 106 4.90 9.78 -2.52
N GLU A 107 4.77 9.76 -1.20
CA GLU A 107 4.66 10.98 -0.39
C GLU A 107 6.02 11.57 0.01
N GLU A 108 7.11 10.85 -0.25
CA GLU A 108 8.47 11.32 -0.01
C GLU A 108 8.87 12.27 -1.15
N LYS A 109 8.94 13.57 -0.84
CA LYS A 109 9.14 14.65 -1.83
C LYS A 109 10.43 14.55 -2.66
N ASN A 110 11.39 13.76 -2.20
CA ASN A 110 12.74 13.64 -2.79
C ASN A 110 12.99 12.23 -3.33
N MET A 111 12.08 11.70 -4.15
CA MET A 111 12.45 10.56 -5.00
C MET A 111 13.57 10.99 -5.96
N CYS A 112 14.70 10.27 -5.95
CA CYS A 112 15.82 10.49 -6.88
C CYS A 112 15.35 10.35 -8.34
N GLU A 113 15.95 11.12 -9.25
CA GLU A 113 15.59 11.17 -10.68
C GLU A 113 15.63 9.79 -11.35
N ALA A 114 16.66 8.99 -11.07
CA ALA A 114 16.79 7.62 -11.59
C ALA A 114 15.65 6.69 -11.16
N LEU A 115 15.07 6.95 -9.98
CA LEU A 115 13.94 6.17 -9.48
C LEU A 115 12.60 6.66 -10.04
N ARG A 116 12.45 7.98 -10.21
CA ARG A 116 11.33 8.55 -10.94
C ARG A 116 11.29 8.04 -12.38
N GLU A 117 12.45 7.92 -13.02
CA GLU A 117 12.54 7.33 -14.36
C GLU A 117 12.17 5.84 -14.34
N LEU A 118 12.65 5.07 -13.35
CA LEU A 118 12.36 3.64 -13.22
C LEU A 118 10.86 3.35 -13.02
N PHE A 119 10.13 4.22 -12.32
CA PHE A 119 8.70 4.06 -12.01
C PHE A 119 7.83 5.18 -12.58
N ALA A 120 8.26 5.78 -13.68
CA ALA A 120 7.55 6.91 -14.28
C ALA A 120 6.11 6.54 -14.64
N ASP A 121 5.90 5.30 -15.12
CA ASP A 121 4.60 4.79 -15.49
C ASP A 121 3.68 4.58 -14.29
N GLU A 122 4.16 3.94 -13.21
CA GLU A 122 3.37 3.77 -11.98
C GLU A 122 3.05 5.11 -11.31
N LEU A 123 4.00 6.07 -11.35
CA LEU A 123 3.78 7.41 -10.83
C LEU A 123 2.71 8.14 -11.64
N ARG A 124 2.83 8.15 -12.97
CA ARG A 124 1.84 8.77 -13.85
C ARG A 124 0.46 8.17 -13.67
N GLU A 125 0.35 6.85 -13.60
CA GLU A 125 -0.94 6.18 -13.36
C GLU A 125 -1.54 6.58 -11.99
N SER A 126 -0.70 6.66 -10.96
CA SER A 126 -1.13 7.11 -9.62
C SER A 126 -1.59 8.57 -9.62
N GLU A 127 -0.91 9.46 -10.36
CA GLU A 127 -1.28 10.86 -10.51
C GLU A 127 -2.59 11.01 -11.28
N GLU A 128 -2.75 10.30 -12.41
CA GLU A 128 -3.97 10.28 -13.21
C GLU A 128 -5.18 9.80 -12.37
N LYS A 129 -5.00 8.71 -11.61
CA LYS A 129 -6.02 8.22 -10.65
C LYS A 129 -6.33 9.26 -9.57
N GLY A 130 -5.31 9.93 -9.03
CA GLY A 130 -5.47 10.97 -8.03
C GLY A 130 -6.25 12.18 -8.55
N LEU A 131 -5.95 12.63 -9.76
CA LEU A 131 -6.66 13.73 -10.43
C LEU A 131 -8.12 13.37 -10.72
N ALA A 132 -8.37 12.16 -11.25
CA ALA A 132 -9.73 11.68 -11.52
C ALA A 132 -10.56 11.60 -10.23
N ALA A 133 -9.98 11.02 -9.16
CA ALA A 133 -10.62 10.97 -7.85
C ALA A 133 -10.90 12.38 -7.29
N GLY A 134 -9.97 13.31 -7.43
CA GLY A 134 -10.14 14.70 -7.02
C GLY A 134 -11.27 15.41 -7.76
N ALA A 135 -11.38 15.22 -9.08
CA ALA A 135 -12.45 15.78 -9.90
C ALA A 135 -13.83 15.23 -9.47
N GLU A 136 -13.94 13.91 -9.25
CA GLU A 136 -15.18 13.30 -8.76
C GLU A 136 -15.57 13.81 -7.36
N LYS A 137 -14.62 13.87 -6.42
CA LYS A 137 -14.85 14.41 -5.08
C LYS A 137 -15.30 15.88 -5.10
N GLN A 138 -14.77 16.68 -6.04
CA GLN A 138 -15.20 18.05 -6.22
C GLN A 138 -16.67 18.13 -6.66
N ILE A 139 -17.10 17.29 -7.60
CA ILE A 139 -18.51 17.21 -8.02
C ILE A 139 -19.39 16.82 -6.82
N ILE A 140 -19.02 15.77 -6.08
CA ILE A 140 -19.75 15.31 -4.89
C ILE A 140 -19.90 16.45 -3.87
N SER A 141 -18.81 17.18 -3.59
CA SER A 141 -18.81 18.33 -2.69
C SER A 141 -19.80 19.41 -3.12
N VAL A 142 -19.85 19.74 -4.42
CA VAL A 142 -20.78 20.77 -4.92
C VAL A 142 -22.22 20.27 -4.92
N VAL A 143 -22.47 19.00 -5.25
CA VAL A 143 -23.80 18.39 -5.17
C VAL A 143 -24.32 18.42 -3.74
N CYS A 144 -23.52 17.97 -2.76
CA CYS A 144 -23.90 17.99 -1.34
C CYS A 144 -24.23 19.40 -0.84
N LYS A 145 -23.44 20.41 -1.23
CA LYS A 145 -23.72 21.83 -0.92
C LYS A 145 -25.03 22.33 -1.54
N LYS A 146 -25.41 21.86 -2.72
CA LYS A 146 -26.68 22.23 -3.37
C LYS A 146 -27.87 21.47 -2.77
N LEU A 147 -27.70 20.20 -2.40
CA LEU A 147 -28.69 19.41 -1.66
C LEU A 147 -29.03 20.02 -0.30
N GLY A 148 -28.02 20.48 0.45
CA GLY A 148 -28.24 21.23 1.70
C GLY A 148 -29.02 22.54 1.52
N LYS A 149 -29.15 23.04 0.29
CA LYS A 149 -29.98 24.21 -0.07
C LYS A 149 -31.34 23.80 -0.66
N ASN A 150 -31.74 22.54 -0.51
CA ASN A 150 -32.98 21.96 -1.05
C ASN A 150 -33.12 22.06 -2.58
N LYS A 151 -32.01 22.05 -3.31
CA LYS A 151 -32.06 22.01 -4.78
C LYS A 151 -32.33 20.59 -5.29
N GLY A 152 -33.18 20.47 -6.29
CA GLY A 152 -33.51 19.19 -6.93
C GLY A 152 -32.41 18.67 -7.87
N VAL A 153 -32.48 17.39 -8.22
CA VAL A 153 -31.52 16.71 -9.11
C VAL A 153 -31.38 17.43 -10.47
N SER A 154 -32.50 17.83 -11.06
CA SER A 154 -32.52 18.50 -12.38
C SER A 154 -31.83 19.87 -12.34
N GLU A 155 -32.10 20.69 -11.32
CA GLU A 155 -31.41 21.99 -11.13
C GLU A 155 -29.90 21.82 -10.88
N ILE A 156 -29.50 20.75 -10.20
CA ILE A 156 -28.09 20.46 -9.92
C ILE A 156 -27.38 20.00 -11.19
N SER A 157 -28.02 19.13 -11.98
CA SER A 157 -27.52 18.64 -13.27
C SER A 157 -27.30 19.79 -14.25
N GLU A 158 -28.29 20.66 -14.44
CA GLU A 158 -28.17 21.83 -15.31
C GLU A 158 -27.04 22.76 -14.84
N ALA A 159 -26.97 23.04 -13.54
CA ALA A 159 -25.97 23.96 -12.99
C ALA A 159 -24.54 23.39 -12.92
N LEU A 160 -24.35 22.08 -13.12
CA LEU A 160 -23.05 21.43 -13.17
C LEU A 160 -22.69 20.93 -14.58
N GLU A 161 -23.61 21.02 -15.53
CA GLU A 161 -23.50 20.43 -16.87
C GLU A 161 -23.15 18.93 -16.82
N GLU A 162 -23.71 18.22 -15.83
CA GLU A 162 -23.46 16.80 -15.57
C GLU A 162 -24.73 15.98 -15.80
N PRO A 163 -24.64 14.71 -16.27
CA PRO A 163 -25.81 13.87 -16.52
C PRO A 163 -26.70 13.71 -15.29
N GLU A 164 -28.03 13.79 -15.47
CA GLU A 164 -28.98 13.63 -14.36
C GLU A 164 -28.82 12.27 -13.67
N GLU A 165 -28.47 11.21 -14.40
CA GLU A 165 -28.20 9.89 -13.81
C GLU A 165 -27.03 9.93 -12.82
N LYS A 166 -25.96 10.65 -13.16
CA LYS A 166 -24.77 10.80 -12.31
C LYS A 166 -25.11 11.59 -11.05
N ILE A 167 -25.82 12.71 -11.20
CA ILE A 167 -26.26 13.52 -10.05
C ILE A 167 -27.18 12.71 -9.14
N ARG A 168 -28.13 11.96 -9.71
CA ARG A 168 -29.04 11.11 -8.93
C ARG A 168 -28.28 10.09 -8.08
N LEU A 169 -27.30 9.39 -8.67
CA LEU A 169 -26.46 8.44 -7.94
C LEU A 169 -25.71 9.09 -6.77
N ILE A 170 -25.17 10.30 -6.98
CA ILE A 170 -24.50 11.05 -5.91
C ILE A 170 -25.49 11.43 -4.80
N CYS A 171 -26.69 11.90 -5.15
CA CYS A 171 -27.72 12.25 -4.17
C CYS A 171 -28.18 11.04 -3.35
N GLU A 172 -28.36 9.89 -4.00
CA GLU A 172 -28.71 8.62 -3.35
C GLU A 172 -27.59 8.16 -2.40
N ALA A 173 -26.33 8.26 -2.82
CA ALA A 173 -25.19 7.93 -1.98
C ALA A 173 -25.09 8.89 -0.77
N ALA A 174 -25.29 10.19 -0.99
CA ALA A 174 -25.19 11.26 -0.01
C ALA A 174 -26.29 11.22 1.06
N ALA A 175 -27.46 10.65 0.76
CA ALA A 175 -28.58 10.56 1.70
C ALA A 175 -28.21 9.86 3.02
N ASP A 176 -27.35 8.84 2.96
CA ASP A 176 -26.88 8.09 4.14
C ASP A 176 -25.94 8.89 5.04
N TYR A 177 -25.39 10.00 4.54
CA TYR A 177 -24.41 10.83 5.24
C TYR A 177 -24.95 12.22 5.58
N ALA A 178 -26.25 12.47 5.37
CA ALA A 178 -26.87 13.72 5.78
C ALA A 178 -26.96 13.83 7.32
N PRO A 179 -26.82 15.04 7.91
CA PRO A 179 -26.60 16.33 7.26
C PRO A 179 -25.11 16.69 7.05
N ASP A 180 -24.17 15.89 7.54
CA ASP A 180 -22.74 16.24 7.57
C ASP A 180 -22.04 16.09 6.21
N TYR A 181 -22.61 15.28 5.30
CA TYR A 181 -22.17 15.07 3.91
C TYR A 181 -20.66 14.86 3.76
N ASP A 182 -20.15 13.82 4.42
CA ASP A 182 -18.74 13.42 4.35
C ASP A 182 -18.35 12.98 2.92
N VAL A 183 -17.67 13.87 2.19
CA VAL A 183 -17.34 13.69 0.77
C VAL A 183 -16.49 12.45 0.52
N ASP A 184 -15.57 12.13 1.44
CA ASP A 184 -14.68 10.97 1.29
C ASP A 184 -15.49 9.67 1.40
N LYS A 185 -16.39 9.57 2.40
CA LYS A 185 -17.24 8.38 2.55
C LYS A 185 -18.24 8.21 1.41
N ILE A 186 -18.79 9.32 0.90
CA ILE A 186 -19.70 9.28 -0.25
C ILE A 186 -18.97 8.79 -1.50
N TYR A 187 -17.74 9.28 -1.72
CA TYR A 187 -16.88 8.83 -2.81
C TYR A 187 -16.58 7.33 -2.70
N ASP A 188 -16.17 6.85 -1.52
CA ASP A 188 -15.88 5.43 -1.30
C ASP A 188 -17.10 4.54 -1.56
N LYS A 189 -18.29 4.96 -1.10
CA LYS A 189 -19.55 4.25 -1.35
C LYS A 189 -19.89 4.16 -2.84
N LEU A 190 -19.66 5.23 -3.61
CA LEU A 190 -19.87 5.23 -5.06
C LEU A 190 -18.93 4.23 -5.76
N LYS A 191 -17.64 4.20 -5.37
CA LYS A 191 -16.66 3.25 -5.93
C LYS A 191 -16.95 1.80 -5.60
N GLU A 192 -17.45 1.50 -4.40
CA GLU A 192 -17.91 0.16 -4.06
C GLU A 192 -19.11 -0.32 -4.89
N GLY A 193 -19.96 0.59 -5.35
CA GLY A 193 -21.11 0.30 -6.20
C GLY A 193 -20.74 0.04 -7.67
N GLU A 194 -19.68 0.68 -8.17
CA GLU A 194 -19.14 0.46 -9.52
C GLU A 194 -18.47 -0.91 -9.65
N ASN A 195 -17.71 -1.34 -8.63
CA ASN A 195 -16.97 -2.61 -8.63
C ASN A 195 -17.85 -3.89 -8.48
N ARG A 196 -19.16 -3.74 -8.24
CA ARG A 196 -20.10 -4.86 -8.08
C ARG A 196 -20.95 -5.13 -9.34
N LYS A 197 -20.77 -4.33 -10.40
CA LYS A 197 -21.43 -4.51 -11.71
C LYS A 197 -20.52 -5.25 -12.68
#